data_AF-A0A8T4CIF3-F1
#
_entry.id   AF-A0A8T4CIF3-F1
#
_cell.length_a   1.000
_cell.length_b   1.000
_cell.length_c   1.000
_cell.angle_alpha   90.00
_cell.angle_beta   90.00
_cell.angle_gamma   90.00
#
_symmetry.space_group_name_H-M   'P 1'
#
loop_
_entity.id
_entity.type
_entity.pdbx_description
1 polymer ?
#
loop_
_entity_poly.entity_id
_entity_poly.type
_entity_poly.pdbx_seq_one_letter_code
_entity_poly.pdbx_strand_id
1 'polypeptide(L)'
;MKEILIEKALFVCASISAVIVLLVFVFLFGQGALAFREISPIQFLTGTSWQPTSVINPEFGTVPLVYGTMVVTAIAMAISVPVGIMIAIYIAEVSHPVEKEILKPVIELLAGVPSVIFGFFALVTLATWIQQLTGTNSRLNALNGGIILAIMVIPTIVSLAEDAITSVSREYREAAIALGATRWETIRSVVLPSCTSGILVAVLL
;
A
#
# COMPACT_ATOMS: atom_id res chain seq x y z
N MET A 1 -6.56 -19.43 -38.82
CA MET A 1 -5.34 -20.20 -38.45
C MET A 1 -4.42 -19.46 -37.48
N LYS A 2 -4.07 -18.18 -37.73
CA LYS A 2 -3.22 -17.41 -36.80
C LYS A 2 -3.85 -17.18 -35.41
N GLU A 3 -5.15 -16.91 -35.35
CA GLU A 3 -5.88 -16.69 -34.08
C GLU A 3 -5.93 -17.93 -33.20
N ILE A 4 -6.26 -19.10 -33.75
CA ILE A 4 -6.29 -20.38 -33.01
C ILE A 4 -4.89 -20.75 -32.47
N LEU A 5 -3.82 -20.40 -33.19
CA LEU A 5 -2.45 -20.63 -32.73
C LEU A 5 -2.09 -19.72 -31.55
N ILE A 6 -2.49 -18.44 -31.61
CA ILE A 6 -2.28 -17.48 -30.52
C ILE A 6 -3.12 -17.87 -29.30
N GLU A 7 -4.39 -18.23 -29.49
CA GLU A 7 -5.28 -18.70 -28.42
C GLU A 7 -4.69 -19.92 -27.70
N LYS A 8 -4.23 -20.94 -28.43
CA LYS A 8 -3.59 -22.11 -27.84
C LYS A 8 -2.27 -21.78 -27.16
N ALA A 9 -1.47 -20.87 -27.71
CA ALA A 9 -0.23 -20.44 -27.09
C ALA A 9 -0.48 -19.68 -25.77
N LEU A 10 -1.45 -18.76 -25.75
CA LEU A 10 -1.88 -18.06 -24.54
C LEU A 10 -2.44 -19.03 -23.50
N PHE A 11 -3.25 -20.00 -23.92
CA PHE A 11 -3.80 -21.02 -23.04
C PHE A 11 -2.71 -21.90 -22.41
N VAL A 12 -1.71 -22.30 -23.18
CA VAL A 12 -0.56 -23.08 -22.68
C VAL A 12 0.28 -22.24 -21.72
N CYS A 13 0.58 -20.98 -22.05
CA CYS A 13 1.30 -20.09 -21.15
C CYS A 13 0.55 -19.86 -19.82
N ALA A 14 -0.76 -19.59 -19.88
CA ALA A 14 -1.59 -19.44 -18.69
C ALA A 14 -1.65 -20.73 -17.86
N SER A 15 -1.79 -21.89 -18.53
CA SER A 15 -1.79 -23.20 -17.86
C SER A 15 -0.46 -23.50 -17.19
N ILE A 16 0.67 -23.23 -17.85
CA ILE A 16 2.01 -23.41 -17.26
C ILE A 16 2.18 -22.49 -16.04
N SER A 17 1.79 -21.22 -16.16
CA SER A 17 1.85 -20.27 -15.03
C SER A 17 1.02 -20.76 -13.84
N ALA A 18 -0.21 -21.20 -14.08
CA ALA A 18 -1.08 -21.75 -13.03
C ALA A 18 -0.48 -23.01 -12.38
N VAL A 19 0.09 -23.92 -13.17
CA VAL A 19 0.77 -25.11 -12.66
C VAL A 19 2.00 -24.75 -11.82
N ILE A 20 2.80 -23.77 -12.25
CA ILE A 20 3.96 -23.31 -11.47
C ILE A 20 3.52 -22.73 -10.12
N VAL A 21 2.50 -21.87 -10.12
CA VAL A 21 1.94 -21.30 -8.87
C VAL A 21 1.44 -22.41 -7.94
N LEU A 22 0.75 -23.40 -8.48
CA LEU A 22 0.28 -24.56 -7.72
C LEU A 22 1.45 -25.36 -7.14
N LEU A 23 2.52 -25.58 -7.92
CA LEU A 23 3.71 -26.29 -7.46
C LEU A 23 4.45 -25.52 -6.35
N VAL A 24 4.58 -24.19 -6.47
CA VAL A 24 5.16 -23.35 -5.42
C VAL A 24 4.31 -23.44 -4.14
N PHE A 25 2.99 -23.38 -4.26
CA PHE A 25 2.09 -23.53 -3.12
C PHE A 25 2.26 -24.90 -2.44
N VAL A 26 2.24 -26.00 -3.20
CA VAL A 26 2.41 -27.36 -2.67
C VAL A 26 3.80 -27.51 -2.01
N PHE A 27 4.84 -26.95 -2.62
CA PHE A 27 6.20 -26.97 -2.07
C PHE A 27 6.27 -26.21 -0.73
N LEU A 28 5.77 -24.96 -0.69
CA LEU A 28 5.77 -24.15 0.53
C LEU A 28 4.92 -24.78 1.63
N PHE A 29 3.75 -25.33 1.28
CA PHE A 29 2.89 -26.03 2.23
C PHE A 29 3.57 -27.29 2.78
N GLY A 30 4.20 -28.09 1.92
CA GLY A 30 4.93 -29.28 2.32
C GLY A 30 6.10 -28.96 3.26
N GLN A 31 6.94 -27.99 2.90
CA GLN A 31 8.07 -27.55 3.73
C GLN A 31 7.60 -26.92 5.04
N GLY A 32 6.55 -26.08 5.01
CA GLY A 32 5.95 -25.49 6.20
C GLY A 32 5.35 -26.54 7.14
N ALA A 33 4.67 -27.55 6.60
CA ALA A 33 4.10 -28.65 7.39
C ALA A 33 5.20 -29.48 8.09
N LEU A 34 6.35 -29.67 7.45
CA LEU A 34 7.50 -30.36 8.05
C LEU A 34 8.08 -29.58 9.24
N ALA A 35 8.08 -28.25 9.21
CA ALA A 35 8.57 -27.42 10.31
C ALA A 35 7.76 -27.63 11.62
N PHE A 36 6.47 -27.94 11.51
CA PHE A 36 5.62 -28.25 12.67
C PHE A 36 5.91 -29.61 13.33
N ARG A 37 6.85 -30.40 12.78
CA ARG A 37 7.38 -31.58 13.49
C ARG A 37 8.32 -31.19 14.63
N GLU A 38 9.00 -30.06 14.49
CA GLU A 38 9.96 -29.55 15.47
C GLU A 38 9.36 -28.42 16.31
N ILE A 39 8.41 -27.68 15.74
CA ILE A 39 7.77 -26.51 16.37
C ILE A 39 6.32 -26.84 16.72
N SER A 40 5.92 -26.63 17.97
CA SER A 40 4.52 -26.77 18.38
C SER A 40 3.63 -25.76 17.65
N PRO A 41 2.55 -26.17 16.95
CA PRO A 41 1.64 -25.26 16.27
C PRO A 41 1.01 -24.20 17.20
N ILE A 42 0.75 -24.57 18.46
CA ILE A 42 0.21 -23.66 19.45
C ILE A 42 1.25 -22.59 19.80
N GLN A 43 2.49 -23.00 20.10
CA GLN A 43 3.57 -22.05 20.41
C GLN A 43 3.92 -21.15 19.21
N PHE A 44 3.81 -21.66 17.98
CA PHE A 44 3.98 -20.87 16.77
C PHE A 44 2.90 -19.77 16.65
N LEU A 45 1.63 -20.10 16.91
CA LEU A 45 0.51 -19.16 16.77
C LEU A 45 0.39 -18.19 17.96
N THR A 46 0.62 -18.65 19.19
CA THR A 46 0.44 -17.84 20.42
C THR A 46 1.75 -17.32 20.99
N GLY A 47 2.90 -17.69 20.43
CA GLY A 47 4.21 -17.26 20.90
C GLY A 47 4.38 -15.75 20.77
N THR A 48 4.90 -15.12 21.82
CA THR A 48 5.03 -13.66 21.95
C THR A 48 6.41 -13.13 21.58
N SER A 49 7.32 -14.00 21.17
CA SER A 49 8.69 -13.65 20.82
C SER A 49 9.11 -14.30 19.51
N TRP A 50 9.87 -13.53 18.71
CA TRP A 50 10.39 -13.94 17.41
C TRP A 50 11.91 -13.80 17.43
N GLN A 51 12.59 -14.92 17.63
CA GLN A 51 14.05 -15.01 17.72
C GLN A 51 14.57 -16.28 17.03
N PRO A 52 14.38 -16.41 15.70
CA PRO A 52 14.78 -17.61 14.96
C PRO A 52 16.31 -17.81 14.90
N THR A 53 17.09 -16.74 15.12
CA THR A 53 18.56 -16.76 15.08
C THR A 53 19.22 -17.00 16.43
N SER A 54 18.43 -17.18 17.50
CA SER A 54 18.95 -17.48 18.83
C SER A 54 19.60 -18.87 18.85
N VAL A 55 20.87 -18.93 19.26
CA VAL A 55 21.65 -20.18 19.32
C VAL A 55 21.20 -21.08 20.47
N ILE A 56 20.61 -20.50 21.52
CA ILE A 56 20.28 -21.20 22.77
C ILE A 56 18.82 -21.66 22.77
N ASN A 57 17.89 -20.80 22.35
CA ASN A 57 16.45 -21.09 22.29
C ASN A 57 15.84 -20.38 21.08
N PRO A 58 15.73 -21.04 19.91
CA PRO A 58 15.07 -20.46 18.75
C PRO A 58 13.56 -20.37 18.98
N GLU A 59 13.00 -19.17 18.83
CA GLU A 59 11.58 -18.89 19.07
C GLU A 59 10.91 -18.40 17.78
N PHE A 60 9.76 -18.99 17.44
CA PHE A 60 9.04 -18.75 16.18
C PHE A 60 7.62 -18.22 16.41
N GLY A 61 7.41 -17.38 17.43
CA GLY A 61 6.11 -16.82 17.75
C GLY A 61 5.61 -15.84 16.69
N THR A 62 4.39 -16.04 16.20
CA THR A 62 3.78 -15.24 15.11
C THR A 62 3.10 -13.97 15.61
N VAL A 63 2.70 -13.92 16.89
CA VAL A 63 2.03 -12.75 17.49
C VAL A 63 2.80 -11.43 17.28
N PRO A 64 4.11 -11.33 17.60
CA PRO A 64 4.85 -10.08 17.40
C PRO A 64 4.97 -9.68 15.92
N LEU A 65 4.96 -10.63 14.98
CA LEU A 65 4.97 -10.33 13.55
C LEU A 65 3.66 -9.69 13.12
N VAL A 66 2.53 -10.32 13.47
CA VAL A 66 1.18 -9.81 13.15
C VAL A 66 0.94 -8.47 13.83
N TYR A 67 1.28 -8.35 15.11
CA TYR A 67 1.19 -7.10 15.86
C TYR A 67 2.06 -6.00 15.24
N GLY A 68 3.33 -6.31 14.92
CA GLY A 68 4.25 -5.37 14.27
C GLY A 68 3.72 -4.86 12.94
N THR A 69 3.21 -5.76 12.09
CA THR A 69 2.58 -5.40 10.82
C THR A 69 1.36 -4.50 11.05
N MET A 70 0.44 -4.87 11.95
CA MET A 70 -0.75 -4.05 12.23
C MET A 70 -0.39 -2.64 12.71
N VAL A 71 0.59 -2.51 13.62
CA VAL A 71 1.03 -1.19 14.13
C VAL A 71 1.66 -0.36 13.03
N VAL A 72 2.57 -0.94 12.23
CA VAL A 72 3.23 -0.25 11.12
C VAL A 72 2.21 0.21 10.08
N THR A 73 1.27 -0.66 9.70
CA THR A 73 0.19 -0.33 8.77
C THR A 73 -0.72 0.76 9.35
N ALA A 74 -1.10 0.68 10.63
CA ALA A 74 -1.94 1.70 11.26
C ALA A 74 -1.28 3.09 11.24
N ILE A 75 0.01 3.17 11.57
CA ILE A 75 0.78 4.43 11.48
C ILE A 75 0.83 4.91 10.03
N ALA A 76 1.11 4.01 9.08
CA ALA A 76 1.20 4.36 7.68
C ALA A 76 -0.12 4.93 7.15
N MET A 77 -1.25 4.29 7.46
CA MET A 77 -2.58 4.71 7.04
C MET A 77 -3.01 6.02 7.69
N ALA A 78 -2.71 6.21 8.98
CA ALA A 78 -3.02 7.45 9.69
C ALA A 78 -2.36 8.68 9.05
N ILE A 79 -1.23 8.51 8.37
CA ILE A 79 -0.52 9.58 7.66
C ILE A 79 -0.91 9.63 6.18
N SER A 80 -0.80 8.50 5.48
CA SER A 80 -0.93 8.45 4.02
C SER A 80 -2.35 8.68 3.52
N VAL A 81 -3.38 8.24 4.24
CA VAL A 81 -4.79 8.42 3.83
C VAL A 81 -5.18 9.90 3.83
N PRO A 82 -5.06 10.66 4.94
CA PRO A 82 -5.45 12.07 4.92
C PRO A 82 -4.58 12.88 3.95
N VAL A 83 -3.27 12.67 3.95
CA VAL A 83 -2.35 13.41 3.07
C VAL A 83 -2.62 13.09 1.60
N GLY A 84 -2.77 11.80 1.27
CA GLY A 84 -3.01 11.34 -0.09
C GLY A 84 -4.34 11.82 -0.66
N ILE A 85 -5.42 11.72 0.13
CA ILE A 85 -6.75 12.21 -0.30
C ILE A 85 -6.72 13.74 -0.48
N MET A 86 -6.07 14.48 0.42
CA MET A 86 -5.98 15.94 0.29
C MET A 86 -5.23 16.37 -0.97
N ILE A 87 -4.11 15.71 -1.28
CA ILE A 87 -3.35 15.98 -2.51
C ILE A 87 -4.17 15.59 -3.74
N ALA A 88 -4.86 14.45 -3.71
CA ALA A 88 -5.72 14.00 -4.81
C ALA A 88 -6.85 15.00 -5.10
N ILE A 89 -7.54 15.49 -4.06
CA ILE A 89 -8.58 16.51 -4.19
C ILE A 89 -7.99 17.80 -4.78
N TYR A 90 -6.83 18.23 -4.29
CA TYR A 90 -6.17 19.43 -4.80
C TYR A 90 -5.86 19.30 -6.29
N ILE A 91 -5.25 18.19 -6.72
CA ILE A 91 -4.90 17.97 -8.13
C ILE A 91 -6.15 17.84 -9.00
N ALA A 92 -7.18 17.12 -8.54
CA ALA A 92 -8.38 16.87 -9.34
C ALA A 92 -9.26 18.12 -9.50
N GLU A 93 -9.46 18.90 -8.44
CA GLU A 93 -10.53 19.92 -8.38
C GLU A 93 -10.03 21.36 -8.22
N VAL A 94 -8.83 21.57 -7.68
CA VAL A 94 -8.33 22.91 -7.31
C VAL A 94 -7.18 23.37 -8.21
N SER A 95 -6.33 22.45 -8.67
CA SER A 95 -5.11 22.77 -9.39
C SER A 95 -5.38 23.41 -10.76
N HIS A 96 -4.51 24.33 -11.14
CA HIS A 96 -4.55 24.90 -12.49
C HIS A 96 -4.06 23.85 -13.51
N PRO A 97 -4.54 23.85 -14.78
CA PRO A 97 -4.12 22.86 -15.78
C PRO A 97 -2.61 22.64 -15.88
N VAL A 98 -1.83 23.72 -15.82
CA VAL A 98 -0.35 23.67 -15.85
C VAL A 98 0.24 22.98 -14.61
N GLU A 99 -0.34 23.20 -13.43
CA GLU A 99 0.10 22.54 -12.19
C GLU A 99 -0.19 21.04 -12.27
N LYS A 100 -1.37 20.67 -12.78
CA LYS A 100 -1.77 19.27 -12.97
C LYS A 100 -0.80 18.52 -13.91
N GLU A 101 -0.40 19.15 -15.01
CA GLU A 101 0.55 18.59 -15.98
C GLU A 101 1.95 18.35 -15.39
N ILE A 102 2.30 18.99 -14.28
CA ILE A 102 3.58 18.79 -13.58
C ILE A 102 3.41 17.81 -12.40
N LEU A 103 2.39 18.02 -11.58
CA LEU A 103 2.20 17.26 -10.34
C LEU A 103 1.90 15.78 -10.61
N LYS A 104 1.06 15.48 -11.61
CA LYS A 104 0.67 14.09 -11.91
C LYS A 104 1.88 13.24 -12.35
N PRO A 105 2.70 13.65 -13.33
CA PRO A 105 3.92 12.91 -13.65
C PRO A 105 4.90 12.79 -12.47
N VAL A 106 5.06 13.83 -11.65
CA VAL A 106 5.93 13.77 -10.47
C VAL A 106 5.45 12.68 -9.49
N ILE A 107 4.14 12.61 -9.22
CA ILE A 107 3.57 11.59 -8.35
C ILE A 107 3.73 10.20 -8.93
N GLU A 108 3.51 10.02 -10.23
CA GLU A 108 3.71 8.74 -10.90
C GLU A 108 5.19 8.31 -10.89
N LEU A 109 6.12 9.24 -11.06
CA LEU A 109 7.55 8.98 -10.93
C LEU A 109 7.92 8.59 -9.49
N LEU A 110 7.32 9.22 -8.47
CA LEU A 110 7.51 8.85 -7.08
C LEU A 110 6.96 7.44 -6.78
N ALA A 111 5.82 7.07 -7.37
CA ALA A 111 5.26 5.72 -7.27
C ALA A 111 6.15 4.67 -7.96
N GLY A 112 6.92 5.07 -8.99
CA GLY A 112 7.86 4.22 -9.70
C GLY A 112 9.19 3.97 -8.96
N VAL A 113 9.42 4.62 -7.80
CA VAL A 113 10.66 4.42 -7.04
C VAL A 113 10.71 2.99 -6.47
N PRO A 114 11.78 2.22 -6.73
CA PRO A 114 11.91 0.87 -6.19
C PRO A 114 11.82 0.84 -4.66
N SER A 115 11.03 -0.09 -4.12
CA SER A 115 10.82 -0.25 -2.67
C SER A 115 12.12 -0.47 -1.88
N VAL A 116 13.13 -1.08 -2.49
CA VAL A 116 14.47 -1.29 -1.89
C VAL A 116 15.16 0.04 -1.56
N ILE A 117 14.95 1.08 -2.37
CA ILE A 117 15.54 2.40 -2.11
C ILE A 117 14.94 3.01 -0.84
N PHE A 118 13.61 2.96 -0.70
CA PHE A 118 12.92 3.41 0.50
C PHE A 118 13.37 2.61 1.73
N GLY A 119 13.45 1.28 1.63
CA GLY A 119 13.91 0.42 2.71
C GLY A 119 15.34 0.75 3.16
N PHE A 120 16.26 0.91 2.21
CA PHE A 120 17.65 1.28 2.52
C PHE A 120 17.76 2.67 3.16
N PHE A 121 17.04 3.65 2.63
CA PHE A 121 16.96 5.00 3.22
C PHE A 121 16.40 4.96 4.65
N ALA A 122 15.37 4.13 4.88
CA ALA A 122 14.77 3.96 6.20
C ALA A 122 15.77 3.43 7.23
N LEU A 123 16.62 2.48 6.81
CA LEU A 123 17.60 1.80 7.67
C LEU A 123 18.80 2.70 7.98
N VAL A 124 19.35 3.37 6.97
CA VAL A 124 20.59 4.13 7.10
C VAL A 124 20.35 5.52 7.70
N THR A 125 19.31 6.20 7.23
CA THR A 125 19.08 7.62 7.51
C THR A 125 17.90 7.83 8.46
N LEU A 126 16.70 7.41 8.07
CA LEU A 126 15.48 7.72 8.81
C LEU A 126 15.48 7.11 10.21
N ALA A 127 15.97 5.88 10.36
CA ALA A 127 16.13 5.21 11.64
C ALA A 127 16.93 6.05 12.65
N THR A 128 18.01 6.69 12.19
CA THR A 128 18.89 7.50 13.03
C THR A 128 18.19 8.80 13.44
N TRP A 129 17.49 9.45 12.51
CA TRP A 129 16.72 10.67 12.81
C TRP A 129 15.60 10.41 13.81
N ILE A 130 14.83 9.33 13.61
CA ILE A 130 13.74 8.96 14.52
C ILE A 130 14.30 8.60 15.90
N GLN A 131 15.41 7.86 15.96
CA GLN A 131 16.05 7.53 17.23
C GLN A 131 16.45 8.80 18.00
N GLN A 132 17.08 9.77 17.33
CA GLN A 132 17.50 11.04 17.96
C GLN A 132 16.31 11.87 18.46
N LEU A 133 15.20 11.88 17.71
CA LEU A 133 13.99 12.63 18.07
C LEU A 133 13.20 11.96 19.20
N THR A 134 13.14 10.63 19.22
CA THR A 134 12.28 9.87 20.15
C THR A 134 13.02 9.32 21.36
N GLY A 135 14.35 9.30 21.35
CA GLY A 135 15.16 8.69 22.40
C GLY A 135 15.02 7.16 22.49
N THR A 136 14.56 6.50 21.43
CA THR A 136 14.28 5.06 21.44
C THR A 136 15.55 4.21 21.46
N ASN A 137 15.51 3.10 22.21
CA ASN A 137 16.66 2.20 22.36
C ASN A 137 17.00 1.43 21.06
N SER A 138 16.04 1.30 20.13
CA SER A 138 16.23 0.59 18.86
C SER A 138 16.04 1.53 17.67
N ARG A 139 17.00 1.44 16.74
CA ARG A 139 16.93 2.06 15.40
C ARG A 139 15.83 1.46 14.52
N LEU A 140 15.54 0.18 14.74
CA LEU A 140 14.50 -0.56 14.03
C LEU A 140 13.26 -0.62 14.91
N ASN A 141 12.35 0.31 14.67
CA ASN A 141 11.11 0.45 15.43
C ASN A 141 9.92 0.65 14.50
N ALA A 142 8.71 0.41 15.03
CA ALA A 142 7.47 0.47 14.23
C ALA A 142 7.18 1.87 13.67
N LEU A 143 7.64 2.93 14.35
CA LEU A 143 7.46 4.30 13.87
C LEU A 143 8.27 4.56 12.59
N ASN A 144 9.53 4.11 12.55
CA ASN A 144 10.36 4.18 11.34
C ASN A 144 9.71 3.43 10.18
N GLY A 145 9.29 2.19 10.42
CA GLY A 145 8.57 1.38 9.42
C GLY A 145 7.29 2.04 8.94
N GLY A 146 6.48 2.59 9.86
CA GLY A 146 5.22 3.25 9.53
C GLY A 146 5.38 4.53 8.71
N ILE A 147 6.38 5.36 9.05
CA ILE A 147 6.64 6.61 8.32
C ILE A 147 7.14 6.34 6.92
N ILE A 148 8.13 5.45 6.75
CA ILE A 148 8.63 5.16 5.40
C ILE A 148 7.55 4.50 4.53
N LEU A 149 6.75 3.62 5.12
CA LEU A 149 5.61 3.01 4.43
C LEU A 149 4.57 4.05 4.04
N ALA A 150 4.28 5.03 4.90
CA ALA A 150 3.40 6.14 4.55
C ALA A 150 3.92 6.91 3.32
N ILE A 151 5.20 7.27 3.31
CA ILE A 151 5.83 8.00 2.20
C ILE A 151 5.72 7.20 0.90
N MET A 152 5.94 5.89 0.96
CA MET A 152 5.84 5.00 -0.19
C MET A 152 4.40 4.84 -0.71
N VAL A 153 3.41 4.82 0.18
CA VAL A 153 2.00 4.59 -0.17
C VAL A 153 1.29 5.88 -0.63
N ILE A 154 1.73 7.05 -0.18
CA ILE A 154 1.14 8.35 -0.57
C ILE A 154 0.99 8.48 -2.10
N PRO A 155 2.03 8.29 -2.94
CA PRO A 155 1.90 8.43 -4.38
C PRO A 155 0.84 7.52 -5.00
N THR A 156 0.72 6.28 -4.50
CA THR A 156 -0.29 5.31 -4.95
C THR A 156 -1.70 5.78 -4.61
N ILE A 157 -1.95 6.18 -3.35
CA ILE A 157 -3.25 6.72 -2.94
C ILE A 157 -3.59 7.96 -3.76
N VAL A 158 -2.64 8.89 -3.92
CA VAL A 158 -2.86 10.12 -4.66
C VAL A 158 -3.24 9.83 -6.11
N SER A 159 -2.49 8.96 -6.79
CA SER A 159 -2.73 8.69 -8.21
C SER A 159 -4.10 8.06 -8.43
N LEU A 160 -4.44 7.03 -7.64
CA LEU A 160 -5.71 6.30 -7.77
C LEU A 160 -6.92 7.12 -7.32
N ALA A 161 -6.79 7.88 -6.22
CA ALA A 161 -7.88 8.73 -5.75
C ALA A 161 -8.11 9.93 -6.69
N GLU A 162 -7.07 10.49 -7.29
CA GLU A 162 -7.20 11.56 -8.27
C GLU A 162 -7.91 11.07 -9.55
N ASP A 163 -7.57 9.88 -10.03
CA ASP A 163 -8.28 9.24 -11.16
C ASP A 163 -9.76 9.02 -10.83
N ALA A 164 -10.05 8.55 -9.61
CA ALA A 164 -11.43 8.36 -9.15
C ALA A 164 -12.22 9.68 -9.08
N ILE A 165 -11.62 10.76 -8.57
CA ILE A 165 -12.28 12.07 -8.49
C ILE A 165 -12.48 12.67 -9.90
N THR A 166 -11.47 12.59 -10.76
CA THR A 166 -11.54 13.09 -12.14
C THR A 166 -12.56 12.32 -12.99
N SER A 167 -12.86 11.06 -12.66
CA SER A 167 -13.85 10.24 -13.39
C SER A 167 -15.32 10.68 -13.18
N VAL A 168 -15.62 11.45 -12.14
CA VAL A 168 -16.97 12.00 -11.92
C VAL A 168 -17.35 12.92 -13.09
N SER A 169 -18.59 12.89 -13.57
CA SER A 169 -19.00 13.71 -14.72
C SER A 169 -19.01 15.21 -14.41
N ARG A 170 -18.75 16.05 -15.42
CA ARG A 170 -18.82 17.52 -15.28
C ARG A 170 -20.24 18.02 -15.02
N GLU A 171 -21.24 17.32 -15.54
CA GLU A 171 -22.66 17.64 -15.36
C GLU A 171 -23.05 17.71 -13.88
N TYR A 172 -22.55 16.79 -13.04
CA TYR A 172 -22.81 16.82 -11.59
C TYR A 172 -22.22 18.08 -10.93
N ARG A 173 -21.07 18.55 -11.40
CA ARG A 173 -20.42 19.76 -10.88
C ARG A 173 -21.18 21.02 -11.30
N GLU A 174 -21.55 21.09 -12.58
CA GLU A 174 -22.28 22.23 -13.15
C GLU A 174 -23.68 22.35 -12.56
N ALA A 175 -24.38 21.22 -12.35
CA ALA A 175 -25.69 21.20 -11.71
C ALA A 175 -25.65 21.71 -10.25
N ALA A 176 -24.64 21.31 -9.48
CA ALA A 176 -24.46 21.79 -8.11
C ALA A 176 -24.21 23.30 -8.06
N ILE A 177 -23.34 23.80 -8.93
CA ILE A 177 -23.04 25.23 -9.04
C ILE A 177 -24.29 26.02 -9.49
N ALA A 178 -25.08 25.49 -10.43
CA ALA A 178 -26.33 26.11 -10.89
C ALA A 178 -27.39 26.20 -9.80
N LEU A 179 -27.38 25.29 -8.82
CA LEU A 179 -28.22 25.34 -7.62
C LEU A 179 -27.69 26.32 -6.54
N GLY A 180 -26.61 27.05 -6.83
CA GLY A 180 -26.03 28.06 -5.94
C GLY A 180 -24.97 27.52 -4.97
N ALA A 181 -24.51 26.26 -5.14
CA ALA A 181 -23.45 25.71 -4.30
C ALA A 181 -22.09 26.34 -4.64
N THR A 182 -21.27 26.56 -3.61
CA THR A 182 -19.86 26.96 -3.78
C THR A 182 -19.03 25.80 -4.32
N ARG A 183 -17.81 26.09 -4.81
CA ARG A 183 -16.86 25.05 -5.27
C ARG A 183 -16.57 24.03 -4.16
N TRP A 184 -16.35 24.48 -2.93
CA TRP A 184 -16.08 23.57 -1.81
C TRP A 184 -17.30 22.71 -1.46
N GLU A 185 -18.50 23.29 -1.44
CA GLU A 185 -19.74 22.54 -1.21
C GLU A 185 -19.99 21.50 -2.30
N THR A 186 -19.68 21.83 -3.56
CA THR A 186 -19.75 20.91 -4.70
C THR A 186 -18.79 19.73 -4.52
N ILE A 187 -17.52 20.01 -4.19
CA ILE A 187 -16.52 18.96 -3.96
C ILE A 187 -16.97 18.05 -2.81
N ARG A 188 -17.32 18.64 -1.66
CA ARG A 188 -17.63 17.90 -0.44
C ARG A 188 -18.95 17.13 -0.52
N SER A 189 -19.98 17.70 -1.14
CA SER A 189 -21.35 17.17 -1.06
C SER A 189 -21.78 16.41 -2.30
N VAL A 190 -21.08 16.57 -3.43
CA VAL A 190 -21.43 15.91 -4.70
C VAL A 190 -20.28 15.05 -5.20
N VAL A 191 -19.09 15.62 -5.38
CA VAL A 191 -17.97 14.89 -5.99
C VAL A 191 -17.46 13.78 -5.09
N LEU A 192 -17.06 14.09 -3.85
CA LEU A 192 -16.51 13.11 -2.91
C LEU A 192 -17.47 11.94 -2.63
N PRO A 193 -18.77 12.16 -2.36
CA PRO A 193 -19.74 11.07 -2.20
C PRO A 193 -19.83 10.17 -3.45
N SER A 194 -19.78 10.77 -4.64
CA SER A 194 -19.95 10.06 -5.92
C SER A 194 -18.77 9.15 -6.28
N CYS A 195 -17.56 9.44 -5.79
CA CYS A 195 -16.36 8.63 -6.04
C CYS A 195 -15.83 7.90 -4.78
N THR A 196 -16.63 7.78 -3.73
CA THR A 196 -16.23 7.10 -2.47
C THR A 196 -15.70 5.69 -2.69
N SER A 197 -16.32 4.91 -3.57
CA SER A 197 -15.86 3.55 -3.90
C SER A 197 -14.46 3.57 -4.52
N GLY A 198 -14.16 4.52 -5.40
CA GLY A 198 -12.84 4.69 -6.01
C GLY A 198 -11.77 5.13 -4.99
N ILE A 199 -12.11 6.06 -4.09
CA ILE A 199 -11.20 6.47 -3.00
C ILE A 199 -10.95 5.31 -2.03
N LEU A 200 -11.98 4.52 -1.71
CA LEU A 200 -11.81 3.33 -0.87
C LEU A 200 -10.90 2.29 -1.53
N VAL A 201 -11.05 2.06 -2.84
CA VAL A 201 -10.15 1.18 -3.59
C VAL A 201 -8.72 1.70 -3.57
N ALA A 202 -8.51 3.01 -3.74
CA ALA A 202 -7.20 3.65 -3.68
C ALA A 202 -6.51 3.46 -2.31
N VAL A 203 -7.28 3.45 -1.22
CA VAL A 203 -6.80 3.27 0.15
C VAL A 203 -6.57 1.79 0.50
N LEU A 204 -7.31 0.88 -0.12
CA LEU A 204 -7.20 -0.57 0.14
C LEU A 204 -6.06 -1.26 -0.60
N LEU A 205 -5.60 -0.70 -1.72
CA LEU A 205 -4.53 -1.24 -2.57
C LEU A 205 -3.14 -1.04 -1.97
#